data_AF-A0A0J6E7S3-F1
#
_entry.id   AF-A0A0J6E7S3-F1
#
_cell.length_a   1.000
_cell.length_b   1.000
_cell.length_c   1.000
_cell.angle_alpha   90.00
_cell.angle_beta   90.00
_cell.angle_gamma   90.00
#
_symmetry.space_group_name_H-M   'P 1'
#
loop_
_entity.id
_entity.type
_entity.pdbx_description
1 polymer ?
#
loop_
_entity_poly.entity_id
_entity_poly.type
_entity_poly.pdbx_seq_one_letter_code
_entity_poly.pdbx_strand_id
1 'polypeptide(L)'
;MALRRHRLPRFWLGLTLGLVATVVAGAYWWERQLPRRLEEASARGDLDACLRYSGQLGALSWLGGRIPQEQGNCRRRKAQQLWHQQRWREALQLQLQLVNSSTGSETDRQQLLTWQQQLQQQALALYQEGGLEQALALLAVMGEDRRADGSALGDRLREAWNRNRLQAERADRLAAEQRWWEALDALTRIDHPFWKQRTQATRERVRAGISSLEGREREHDSHGSLPHTVEADRLDALVQQRIAAGMDEWSAFQSACRELGGRVVEAGPESACQR
;
A
#
# COMPACT_ATOMS: atom_id res chain seq x y z
N MET A 1 -29.49 88.93 5.92
CA MET A 1 -29.69 87.52 5.52
C MET A 1 -28.77 86.65 6.36
N ALA A 2 -29.31 85.92 7.35
CA ALA A 2 -28.51 85.08 8.24
C ALA A 2 -28.33 83.68 7.64
N LEU A 3 -27.09 83.29 7.33
CA LEU A 3 -26.73 81.96 6.88
C LEU A 3 -27.05 80.93 7.99
N ARG A 4 -28.14 80.17 7.80
CA ARG A 4 -28.45 78.97 8.60
C ARG A 4 -27.29 77.98 8.48
N ARG A 5 -26.46 77.91 9.52
CA ARG A 5 -25.42 76.86 9.64
C ARG A 5 -26.10 75.50 9.83
N HIS A 6 -26.20 74.72 8.76
CA HIS A 6 -26.65 73.33 8.81
C HIS A 6 -25.72 72.50 9.71
N ARG A 7 -26.23 72.06 10.87
CA ARG A 7 -25.54 71.14 11.81
C ARG A 7 -25.68 69.66 11.42
N LEU A 8 -26.60 69.35 10.52
CA LEU A 8 -26.85 68.01 9.96
C LEU A 8 -25.59 67.28 9.46
N PRO A 9 -24.69 67.88 8.65
CA PRO A 9 -23.51 67.18 8.15
C PRO A 9 -22.53 66.80 9.26
N ARG A 10 -22.38 67.60 10.32
CA ARG A 10 -21.47 67.29 11.45
C ARG A 10 -21.98 66.16 12.33
N PHE A 11 -23.30 66.10 12.55
CA PHE A 11 -23.92 65.03 13.33
C PHE A 11 -23.83 63.68 12.60
N TRP A 12 -24.06 63.70 11.29
CA TRP A 12 -23.92 62.51 10.44
C TRP A 12 -22.46 62.02 10.39
N LEU A 13 -21.50 62.94 10.27
CA LEU A 13 -20.06 62.62 10.32
C LEU A 13 -19.63 62.03 11.67
N GLY A 14 -20.13 62.58 12.79
CA GLY A 14 -19.84 62.06 14.12
C GLY A 14 -20.43 60.65 14.33
N LEU A 15 -21.63 60.40 13.79
CA LEU A 15 -22.30 59.11 13.90
C LEU A 15 -21.61 58.04 13.04
N THR A 16 -21.19 58.37 11.82
CA THR A 16 -20.43 57.43 10.98
C THR A 16 -19.03 57.17 11.51
N LEU A 17 -18.30 58.20 11.95
CA LEU A 17 -16.97 58.02 12.57
C LEU A 17 -17.06 57.22 13.88
N GLY A 18 -18.07 57.49 14.70
CA GLY A 18 -18.32 56.74 15.93
C GLY A 18 -18.61 55.26 15.64
N LEU A 19 -19.47 54.98 14.65
CA LEU A 19 -19.79 53.61 14.26
C LEU A 19 -18.58 52.87 13.71
N VAL A 20 -17.80 53.50 12.82
CA VAL A 20 -16.55 52.92 12.31
C VAL A 20 -15.57 52.66 13.45
N ALA A 21 -15.39 53.60 14.38
CA ALA A 21 -14.51 53.42 15.53
C ALA A 21 -14.95 52.26 16.43
N THR A 22 -16.26 52.09 16.67
CA THR A 22 -16.77 50.95 17.47
C THR A 22 -16.56 49.60 16.77
N VAL A 23 -16.73 49.55 15.44
CA VAL A 23 -16.46 48.33 14.66
C VAL A 23 -14.98 47.98 14.69
N VAL A 24 -14.10 48.97 14.51
CA VAL A 24 -12.64 48.78 14.57
C VAL A 24 -12.20 48.34 15.97
N ALA A 25 -12.71 48.96 17.03
CA ALA A 25 -12.39 48.59 18.40
C ALA A 25 -12.89 47.17 18.74
N GLY A 26 -14.08 46.79 18.27
CA GLY A 26 -14.62 45.44 18.44
C GLY A 26 -13.80 44.38 17.72
N ALA A 27 -13.39 44.66 16.47
CA ALA A 27 -12.53 43.77 15.70
C ALA A 27 -11.16 43.58 16.37
N TYR A 28 -10.54 44.68 16.84
CA TYR A 28 -9.24 44.66 17.53
C TYR A 28 -9.31 43.89 18.86
N TRP A 29 -10.38 44.05 19.63
CA TRP A 29 -10.57 43.30 20.87
C TRP A 29 -10.73 41.79 20.61
N TRP A 30 -11.50 41.43 19.59
CA TRP A 30 -11.72 40.03 19.21
C TRP A 30 -10.44 39.37 18.69
N GLU A 31 -9.65 40.07 17.86
CA GLU A 31 -8.35 39.64 17.37
C GLU A 31 -7.39 39.30 18.53
N ARG A 32 -7.41 40.08 19.61
CA ARG A 32 -6.55 39.87 20.77
C ARG A 32 -6.97 38.70 21.66
N GLN A 33 -8.22 38.24 21.57
CA GLN A 33 -8.74 37.14 22.37
C GLN A 33 -8.46 35.76 21.75
N LEU A 34 -8.46 35.67 20.41
CA LEU A 34 -8.30 34.41 19.68
C LEU A 34 -6.98 33.66 19.98
N PRO A 35 -5.80 34.32 20.04
CA PRO A 35 -4.54 33.65 20.38
C PRO A 35 -4.57 32.98 21.75
N ARG A 36 -5.16 33.64 22.76
CA ARG A 36 -5.29 33.06 24.10
C ARG A 36 -6.19 31.81 24.09
N ARG A 37 -7.31 31.85 23.38
CA ARG A 37 -8.21 30.70 23.24
C ARG A 37 -7.54 29.53 22.51
N LEU A 38 -6.69 29.83 21.54
CA LEU A 38 -5.88 28.83 20.83
C LEU A 38 -4.89 28.16 21.79
N GLU A 39 -4.11 28.94 22.53
CA GLU A 39 -3.15 28.44 23.52
C GLU A 39 -3.84 27.58 24.59
N GLU A 40 -4.97 28.05 25.13
CA GLU A 40 -5.77 27.29 26.09
C GLU A 40 -6.34 25.99 25.52
N ALA A 41 -6.78 26.00 24.26
CA ALA A 41 -7.27 24.78 23.59
C ALA A 41 -6.13 23.78 23.36
N SER A 42 -4.97 24.25 22.89
CA SER A 42 -3.76 23.45 22.72
C SER A 42 -3.29 22.85 24.05
N ALA A 43 -3.25 23.65 25.12
CA ALA A 43 -2.86 23.23 26.46
C ALA A 43 -3.82 22.19 27.06
N ARG A 44 -5.13 22.36 26.84
CA ARG A 44 -6.15 21.39 27.27
C ARG A 44 -6.23 20.13 26.39
N GLY A 45 -5.49 20.09 25.29
CA GLY A 45 -5.56 18.98 24.32
C GLY A 45 -6.86 18.95 23.52
N ASP A 46 -7.66 20.02 23.54
CA ASP A 46 -8.84 20.17 22.67
C ASP A 46 -8.37 20.57 21.26
N LEU A 47 -7.91 19.56 20.53
CA LEU A 47 -7.32 19.74 19.20
C LEU A 47 -8.36 20.20 18.16
N ASP A 48 -9.64 19.86 18.34
CA ASP A 48 -10.71 20.31 17.44
C ASP A 48 -11.02 21.80 17.64
N ALA A 49 -11.06 22.28 18.89
CA ALA A 49 -11.11 23.72 19.15
C ALA A 49 -9.83 24.43 18.69
N CYS A 50 -8.65 23.82 18.88
CA CYS A 50 -7.40 24.42 18.41
C CYS A 50 -7.37 24.57 16.88
N LEU A 51 -7.80 23.56 16.12
CA LEU A 51 -7.91 23.65 14.66
C LEU A 51 -8.91 24.72 14.22
N ARG A 52 -10.02 24.85 14.93
CA ARG A 52 -11.03 25.88 14.64
C ARG A 52 -10.51 27.29 14.86
N TYR A 53 -9.90 27.56 16.03
CA TYR A 53 -9.35 28.88 16.34
C TYR A 53 -8.15 29.23 15.44
N SER A 54 -7.29 28.27 15.13
CA SER A 54 -6.19 28.50 14.20
C SER A 54 -6.67 28.76 12.78
N GLY A 55 -7.75 28.09 12.34
CA GLY A 55 -8.41 28.38 11.05
C GLY A 55 -8.96 29.80 10.99
N GLN A 56 -9.63 30.27 12.05
CA GLN A 56 -10.13 31.64 12.17
C GLN A 56 -9.00 32.67 12.12
N LEU A 57 -7.90 32.44 12.83
CA LEU A 57 -6.71 33.29 12.78
C LEU A 57 -6.06 33.30 11.39
N GLY A 58 -5.99 32.15 10.73
CA GLY A 58 -5.50 32.05 9.35
C GLY A 58 -6.33 32.88 8.37
N ALA A 59 -7.65 32.89 8.50
CA ALA A 59 -8.55 33.70 7.67
C ALA A 59 -8.35 35.21 7.87
N LEU A 60 -7.78 35.63 9.00
CA LEU A 60 -7.48 37.03 9.32
C LEU A 60 -6.04 37.43 8.97
N SER A 61 -5.22 36.49 8.44
CA SER A 61 -3.80 36.74 8.14
C SER A 61 -3.55 37.86 7.12
N TRP A 62 -4.54 38.20 6.28
CA TRP A 62 -4.47 39.34 5.35
C TRP A 62 -4.37 40.70 6.06
N LEU A 63 -4.70 40.79 7.35
CA LEU A 63 -4.57 42.00 8.18
C LEU A 63 -3.15 42.19 8.74
N GLY A 64 -2.15 41.45 8.23
CA GLY A 64 -0.75 41.57 8.65
C GLY A 64 -0.36 40.67 9.84
N GLY A 65 -1.26 39.79 10.26
CA GLY A 65 -0.98 38.78 11.28
C GLY A 65 -0.18 37.60 10.72
N ARG A 66 0.92 37.22 11.38
CA ARG A 66 1.65 35.98 11.07
C ARG A 66 0.72 34.78 11.29
N ILE A 67 0.70 33.82 10.35
CA ILE A 67 0.04 32.53 10.61
C ILE A 67 0.70 31.91 11.85
N PRO A 68 -0.05 31.62 12.92
CA PRO A 68 0.55 31.13 14.16
C PRO A 68 1.25 29.79 13.92
N GLN A 69 2.51 29.65 14.38
CA GLN A 69 3.22 28.36 14.47
C GLN A 69 2.36 27.28 15.16
N GLU A 70 1.52 27.71 16.10
CA GLU A 70 0.53 26.90 16.80
C GLU A 70 -0.49 26.20 15.89
N GLN A 71 -0.79 26.77 14.71
CA GLN A 71 -1.63 26.09 13.71
C GLN A 71 -0.97 24.80 13.23
N GLY A 72 0.33 24.85 12.95
CA GLY A 72 1.12 23.68 12.56
C GLY A 72 1.11 22.63 13.66
N ASN A 73 1.39 23.05 14.90
CA ASN A 73 1.41 22.15 16.08
C ASN A 73 0.07 21.44 16.30
N CYS A 74 -1.05 22.15 16.19
CA CYS A 74 -2.36 21.55 16.38
C CYS A 74 -2.74 20.57 15.27
N ARG A 75 -2.41 20.86 14.00
CA ARG A 75 -2.58 19.91 12.89
C ARG A 75 -1.74 18.65 13.11
N ARG A 76 -0.47 18.82 13.47
CA ARG A 76 0.48 17.74 13.71
C ARG A 76 -0.02 16.77 14.81
N ARG A 77 -0.42 17.33 15.97
CA ARG A 77 -0.98 16.56 17.09
C ARG A 77 -2.28 15.87 16.72
N LYS A 78 -3.19 16.54 16.01
CA LYS A 78 -4.48 15.95 15.62
C LYS A 78 -4.29 14.83 14.60
N ALA A 79 -3.40 15.02 13.62
CA ALA A 79 -3.08 13.99 12.63
C ALA A 79 -2.53 12.75 13.32
N GLN A 80 -1.62 12.92 14.29
CA GLN A 80 -1.09 11.82 15.09
C GLN A 80 -2.16 11.13 15.95
N GLN A 81 -3.06 11.89 16.58
CA GLN A 81 -4.19 11.33 17.32
C GLN A 81 -5.09 10.47 16.40
N LEU A 82 -5.46 11.00 15.24
CA LEU A 82 -6.28 10.30 14.26
C LEU A 82 -5.57 9.03 13.76
N TRP A 83 -4.25 9.10 13.57
CA TRP A 83 -3.43 7.95 13.19
C TRP A 83 -3.51 6.82 14.22
N HIS A 84 -3.32 7.13 15.50
CA HIS A 84 -3.41 6.15 16.59
C HIS A 84 -4.83 5.59 16.76
N GLN A 85 -5.86 6.36 16.40
CA GLN A 85 -7.26 5.92 16.39
C GLN A 85 -7.63 5.09 15.15
N GLN A 86 -6.66 4.76 14.29
CA GLN A 86 -6.88 4.06 13.01
C GLN A 86 -7.80 4.81 12.04
N ARG A 87 -8.02 6.11 12.27
CA ARG A 87 -8.71 7.02 11.34
C ARG A 87 -7.74 7.52 10.28
N TRP A 88 -7.09 6.57 9.61
CA TRP A 88 -5.92 6.80 8.76
C TRP A 88 -6.19 7.78 7.62
N ARG A 89 -7.38 7.73 7.00
CA ARG A 89 -7.74 8.62 5.89
C ARG A 89 -7.73 10.08 6.35
N GLU A 90 -8.34 10.35 7.50
CA GLU A 90 -8.42 11.69 8.07
C GLU A 90 -7.04 12.17 8.56
N ALA A 91 -6.25 11.27 9.16
CA ALA A 91 -4.88 11.54 9.55
C ALA A 91 -4.00 11.95 8.36
N LEU A 92 -4.03 11.18 7.27
CA LEU A 92 -3.28 11.45 6.05
C LEU A 92 -3.73 12.75 5.39
N GLN A 93 -5.05 13.00 5.31
CA GLN A 93 -5.57 14.24 4.75
C GLN A 93 -5.09 15.45 5.52
N LEU A 94 -5.10 15.39 6.86
CA LEU A 94 -4.62 16.48 7.70
C LEU A 94 -3.11 16.68 7.58
N GLN A 95 -2.34 15.59 7.48
CA GLN A 95 -0.90 15.65 7.28
C GLN A 95 -0.53 16.22 5.90
N LEU A 96 -1.26 15.86 4.85
CA LEU A 96 -1.12 16.46 3.51
C LEU A 96 -1.38 17.97 3.54
N GLN A 97 -2.44 18.40 4.22
CA GLN A 97 -2.73 19.83 4.41
C GLN A 97 -1.62 20.55 5.17
N LEU A 98 -1.01 19.90 6.16
CA LEU A 98 0.11 20.46 6.93
C LEU A 98 1.36 20.61 6.06
N VAL A 99 1.74 19.56 5.31
CA VAL A 99 2.88 19.56 4.39
C VAL A 99 2.76 20.64 3.32
N ASN A 100 1.56 20.89 2.83
CA ASN A 100 1.28 21.91 1.80
C ASN A 100 1.05 23.32 2.39
N SER A 101 1.15 23.49 3.71
CA SER A 101 1.00 24.79 4.36
C SER A 101 2.34 25.48 4.61
N SER A 102 2.32 26.79 4.82
CA SER A 102 3.51 27.56 5.22
C SER A 102 4.08 27.16 6.58
N THR A 103 3.30 26.45 7.41
CA THR A 103 3.72 25.92 8.72
C THR A 103 4.24 24.47 8.67
N GLY A 104 4.27 23.87 7.47
CA GLY A 104 4.81 22.52 7.25
C GLY A 104 6.33 22.49 7.30
N SER A 105 6.88 21.35 7.72
CA SER A 105 8.32 21.10 7.80
C SER A 105 8.71 19.85 6.98
N GLU A 106 10.02 19.64 6.80
CA GLU A 106 10.52 18.42 6.17
C GLU A 106 10.20 17.17 7.00
N THR A 107 10.18 17.29 8.33
CA THR A 107 9.74 16.21 9.23
C THR A 107 8.29 15.83 8.96
N ASP A 108 7.42 16.79 8.61
CA ASP A 108 6.03 16.51 8.28
C ASP A 108 5.89 15.70 6.98
N ARG A 109 6.76 15.99 6.00
CA ARG A 109 6.83 15.24 4.75
C ARG A 109 7.31 13.82 4.97
N GLN A 110 8.37 13.66 5.76
CA GLN A 110 8.88 12.33 6.13
C GLN A 110 7.82 11.52 6.87
N GLN A 111 7.11 12.14 7.83
CA GLN A 111 6.04 11.48 8.58
C GLN A 111 4.91 10.99 7.66
N LEU A 112 4.52 11.80 6.67
CA LEU A 112 3.52 11.43 5.67
C LEU A 112 3.98 10.21 4.86
N LEU A 113 5.22 10.23 4.37
CA LEU A 113 5.79 9.11 3.61
C LEU A 113 5.87 7.84 4.45
N THR A 114 6.29 7.93 5.71
CA THR A 114 6.33 6.80 6.64
C THR A 114 4.95 6.19 6.84
N TRP A 115 3.92 7.02 7.06
CA TRP A 115 2.55 6.54 7.21
C TRP A 115 2.01 5.86 5.95
N GLN A 116 2.25 6.45 4.78
CA GLN A 116 1.88 5.84 3.50
C GLN A 116 2.59 4.49 3.29
N GLN A 117 3.89 4.41 3.59
CA GLN A 117 4.66 3.17 3.48
C GLN A 117 4.17 2.09 4.46
N GLN A 118 3.79 2.45 5.68
CA GLN A 118 3.21 1.51 6.66
C GLN A 118 1.91 0.87 6.14
N LEU A 119 0.99 1.69 5.59
CA LEU A 119 -0.25 1.18 5.00
C LEU A 119 0.03 0.32 3.77
N GLN A 120 0.96 0.73 2.92
CA GLN A 120 1.36 -0.04 1.76
C GLN A 120 1.92 -1.41 2.14
N GLN A 121 2.83 -1.47 3.11
CA GLN A 121 3.42 -2.72 3.59
C GLN A 121 2.37 -3.66 4.18
N GLN A 122 1.45 -3.12 4.99
CA GLN A 122 0.36 -3.90 5.56
C GLN A 122 -0.59 -4.41 4.48
N ALA A 123 -0.87 -3.62 3.43
CA ALA A 123 -1.67 -4.07 2.30
C ALA A 123 -1.00 -5.20 1.53
N LEU A 124 0.32 -5.10 1.30
CA LEU A 124 1.09 -6.15 0.62
C LEU A 124 1.15 -7.44 1.43
N ALA A 125 1.26 -7.36 2.77
CA ALA A 125 1.19 -8.53 3.64
C ALA A 125 -0.16 -9.24 3.53
N LEU A 126 -1.27 -8.48 3.66
CA LEU A 126 -2.62 -9.01 3.47
C LEU A 126 -2.80 -9.65 2.08
N TYR A 127 -2.28 -9.02 1.03
CA TYR A 127 -2.32 -9.55 -0.33
C TYR A 127 -1.59 -10.89 -0.44
N GLN A 128 -0.36 -11.01 0.10
CA GLN A 128 0.42 -12.24 0.09
C GLN A 128 -0.31 -13.41 0.79
N GLU A 129 -1.05 -13.11 1.86
CA GLU A 129 -1.89 -14.05 2.61
C GLU A 129 -3.18 -14.45 1.88
N GLY A 130 -3.49 -13.84 0.73
CA GLY A 130 -4.71 -14.10 -0.04
C GLY A 130 -5.85 -13.11 0.20
N GLY A 131 -5.62 -12.07 1.00
CA GLY A 131 -6.59 -11.03 1.34
C GLY A 131 -6.60 -9.86 0.36
N LEU A 132 -6.98 -10.10 -0.90
CA LEU A 132 -7.04 -9.04 -1.92
C LEU A 132 -7.96 -7.89 -1.50
N GLU A 133 -9.19 -8.18 -1.07
CA GLU A 133 -10.16 -7.13 -0.73
C GLU A 133 -9.72 -6.30 0.49
N GLN A 134 -9.11 -6.95 1.49
CA GLN A 134 -8.57 -6.25 2.66
C GLN A 134 -7.38 -5.35 2.28
N ALA A 135 -6.50 -5.84 1.41
CA ALA A 135 -5.38 -5.05 0.88
C ALA A 135 -5.88 -3.82 0.11
N LEU A 136 -6.88 -3.99 -0.77
CA LEU A 136 -7.47 -2.90 -1.54
C LEU A 136 -8.18 -1.86 -0.66
N ALA A 137 -8.91 -2.31 0.38
CA ALA A 137 -9.55 -1.41 1.33
C ALA A 137 -8.52 -0.52 2.05
N LEU A 138 -7.35 -1.06 2.37
CA LEU A 138 -6.26 -0.31 2.98
C LEU A 138 -5.62 0.69 2.00
N LEU A 139 -5.38 0.28 0.76
CA LEU A 139 -4.87 1.18 -0.29
C LEU A 139 -5.85 2.32 -0.62
N ALA A 140 -7.16 2.08 -0.49
CA ALA A 140 -8.19 3.10 -0.71
C ALA A 140 -8.14 4.23 0.33
N VAL A 141 -7.53 4.00 1.49
CA VAL A 141 -7.29 5.05 2.50
C VAL A 141 -6.37 6.13 1.96
N MET A 142 -5.38 5.75 1.15
CA MET A 142 -4.37 6.63 0.54
C MET A 142 -4.61 6.93 -0.95
N GLY A 143 -5.74 6.47 -1.51
CA GLY A 143 -6.08 6.68 -2.93
C GLY A 143 -5.21 5.88 -3.90
N GLU A 144 -4.65 4.75 -3.44
CA GLU A 144 -3.85 3.81 -4.25
C GLU A 144 -4.65 2.58 -4.69
N ASP A 145 -5.96 2.53 -4.42
CA ASP A 145 -6.80 1.38 -4.78
C ASP A 145 -7.15 1.35 -6.27
N ARG A 146 -7.32 2.51 -6.91
CA ARG A 146 -7.61 2.61 -8.35
C ARG A 146 -7.22 3.96 -8.92
N ARG A 147 -6.71 3.99 -10.15
CA ARG A 147 -6.54 5.20 -10.97
C ARG A 147 -7.09 4.97 -12.37
N ALA A 148 -7.49 6.05 -13.03
CA ALA A 148 -8.04 6.00 -14.40
C ALA A 148 -7.01 5.51 -15.43
N ASP A 149 -5.73 5.76 -15.18
CA ASP A 149 -4.60 5.33 -16.01
C ASP A 149 -4.09 3.92 -15.67
N GLY A 150 -4.69 3.25 -14.67
CA GLY A 150 -4.28 1.93 -14.19
C GLY A 150 -2.93 1.90 -13.47
N SER A 151 -2.35 3.05 -13.13
CA SER A 151 -1.00 3.11 -12.54
C SER A 151 -0.98 2.83 -11.03
N ALA A 152 -2.14 2.82 -10.37
CA ALA A 152 -2.30 2.57 -8.94
C ALA A 152 -1.83 1.17 -8.53
N LEU A 153 -1.31 1.07 -7.31
CA LEU A 153 -0.88 -0.22 -6.77
C LEU A 153 -2.04 -1.23 -6.73
N GLY A 154 -3.24 -0.81 -6.32
CA GLY A 154 -4.41 -1.67 -6.25
C GLY A 154 -4.83 -2.25 -7.61
N ASP A 155 -4.65 -1.50 -8.71
CA ASP A 155 -4.92 -2.01 -10.06
C ASP A 155 -3.93 -3.12 -10.44
N ARG A 156 -2.64 -2.94 -10.14
CA ARG A 156 -1.61 -3.98 -10.36
C ARG A 156 -1.86 -5.24 -9.53
N LEU A 157 -2.29 -5.08 -8.28
CA LEU A 157 -2.63 -6.22 -7.41
C LEU A 157 -3.83 -7.00 -7.97
N ARG A 158 -4.89 -6.32 -8.41
CA ARG A 158 -6.04 -6.98 -9.07
C ARG A 158 -5.64 -7.72 -10.33
N GLU A 159 -4.80 -7.11 -11.16
CA GLU A 159 -4.32 -7.72 -12.39
C GLU A 159 -3.53 -9.00 -12.09
N ALA A 160 -2.55 -8.92 -11.20
CA ALA A 160 -1.75 -10.08 -10.78
C ALA A 160 -2.61 -11.19 -10.16
N TRP A 161 -3.56 -10.83 -9.30
CA TRP A 161 -4.51 -11.77 -8.72
C TRP A 161 -5.34 -12.49 -9.79
N ASN A 162 -5.89 -11.74 -10.74
CA ASN A 162 -6.68 -12.29 -11.83
C ASN A 162 -5.86 -13.20 -12.74
N ARG A 163 -4.62 -12.82 -13.07
CA ARG A 163 -3.72 -13.67 -13.85
C ARG A 163 -3.50 -15.02 -13.15
N ASN A 164 -3.19 -15.01 -11.85
CA ASN A 164 -2.98 -16.24 -11.08
C ASN A 164 -4.25 -17.10 -10.98
N ARG A 165 -5.41 -16.48 -10.73
CA ARG A 165 -6.71 -17.16 -10.73
C ARG A 165 -6.96 -17.88 -12.06
N LEU A 166 -6.76 -17.20 -13.18
CA LEU A 166 -6.99 -17.76 -14.51
C LEU A 166 -6.03 -18.92 -14.81
N GLN A 167 -4.76 -18.84 -14.39
CA GLN A 167 -3.82 -19.95 -14.53
C GLN A 167 -4.23 -21.16 -13.68
N ALA A 168 -4.69 -20.93 -12.44
CA ALA A 168 -5.22 -22.00 -11.58
C ALA A 168 -6.44 -22.69 -12.21
N GLU A 169 -7.43 -21.93 -12.67
CA GLU A 169 -8.62 -22.45 -13.35
C GLU A 169 -8.26 -23.23 -14.63
N ARG A 170 -7.29 -22.72 -15.41
CA ARG A 170 -6.79 -23.39 -16.61
C ARG A 170 -6.10 -24.71 -16.27
N ALA A 171 -5.25 -24.72 -15.24
CA ALA A 171 -4.56 -25.93 -14.79
C ALA A 171 -5.53 -27.01 -14.36
N ASP A 172 -6.57 -26.65 -13.59
CA ASP A 172 -7.60 -27.59 -13.13
C ASP A 172 -8.34 -28.23 -14.32
N ARG A 173 -8.72 -27.42 -15.32
CA ARG A 173 -9.37 -27.92 -16.54
C ARG A 173 -8.46 -28.85 -17.34
N LEU A 174 -7.22 -28.44 -17.59
CA LEU A 174 -6.25 -29.24 -18.35
C LEU A 174 -5.91 -30.57 -17.65
N ALA A 175 -5.81 -30.55 -16.33
CA ALA A 175 -5.62 -31.75 -15.52
C ALA A 175 -6.83 -32.70 -15.61
N ALA A 176 -8.05 -32.16 -15.66
CA ALA A 176 -9.25 -32.98 -15.87
C ALA A 176 -9.29 -33.61 -17.27
N GLU A 177 -8.78 -32.91 -18.28
CA GLU A 177 -8.60 -33.40 -19.66
C GLU A 177 -7.38 -34.33 -19.83
N GLN A 178 -6.64 -34.63 -18.76
CA GLN A 178 -5.39 -35.41 -18.78
C GLN A 178 -4.29 -34.82 -19.67
N ARG A 179 -4.35 -33.51 -19.95
CA ARG A 179 -3.32 -32.77 -20.70
C ARG A 179 -2.21 -32.33 -19.76
N TRP A 180 -1.49 -33.31 -19.22
CA TRP A 180 -0.64 -33.11 -18.04
C TRP A 180 0.47 -32.07 -18.22
N TRP A 181 1.18 -32.09 -19.35
CA TRP A 181 2.26 -31.15 -19.62
C TRP A 181 1.78 -29.69 -19.73
N GLU A 182 0.62 -29.47 -20.34
CA GLU A 182 0.02 -28.14 -20.42
C GLU A 182 -0.54 -27.67 -19.08
N ALA A 183 -1.09 -28.58 -18.29
CA ALA A 183 -1.51 -28.29 -16.92
C ALA A 183 -0.30 -27.89 -16.07
N LEU A 184 0.85 -28.56 -16.25
CA LEU A 184 2.09 -28.19 -15.58
C LEU A 184 2.57 -26.80 -16.00
N ASP A 185 2.58 -26.45 -17.29
CA ASP A 185 2.93 -25.09 -17.75
C ASP A 185 2.01 -24.01 -17.16
N ALA A 186 0.70 -24.28 -17.05
CA ALA A 186 -0.21 -23.35 -16.38
C ALA A 186 0.13 -23.19 -14.89
N LEU A 187 0.46 -24.29 -14.19
CA LEU A 187 0.84 -24.28 -12.78
C LEU A 187 2.17 -23.58 -12.52
N THR A 188 3.16 -23.69 -13.42
CA THR A 188 4.47 -23.03 -13.26
C THR A 188 4.39 -21.52 -13.44
N ARG A 189 3.40 -21.03 -14.19
CA ARG A 189 3.12 -19.59 -14.36
C ARG A 189 2.43 -18.94 -13.15
N ILE A 190 2.00 -19.72 -12.16
CA ILE A 190 1.46 -19.19 -10.91
C ILE A 190 2.61 -18.73 -10.02
N ASP A 191 2.69 -17.43 -9.76
CA ASP A 191 3.75 -16.80 -8.97
C ASP A 191 3.30 -16.44 -7.54
N HIS A 192 2.00 -16.28 -7.31
CA HIS A 192 1.46 -15.81 -6.04
C HIS A 192 1.41 -16.92 -4.96
N PRO A 193 1.91 -16.67 -3.72
CA PRO A 193 1.98 -17.67 -2.65
C PRO A 193 0.65 -18.36 -2.34
N PHE A 194 -0.41 -17.58 -2.10
CA PHE A 194 -1.76 -18.11 -1.87
C PHE A 194 -2.23 -19.04 -3.00
N TRP A 195 -2.00 -18.67 -4.26
CA TRP A 195 -2.43 -19.48 -5.41
C TRP A 195 -1.59 -20.74 -5.58
N LYS A 196 -0.28 -20.68 -5.30
CA LYS A 196 0.59 -21.87 -5.25
C LYS A 196 0.07 -22.87 -4.23
N GLN A 197 -0.23 -22.42 -3.01
CA GLN A 197 -0.80 -23.28 -1.98
C GLN A 197 -2.18 -23.85 -2.39
N ARG A 198 -3.05 -23.00 -2.93
CA ARG A 198 -4.42 -23.37 -3.35
C ARG A 198 -4.45 -24.44 -4.44
N THR A 199 -3.42 -24.47 -5.30
CA THR A 199 -3.29 -25.39 -6.45
C THR A 199 -2.40 -26.59 -6.18
N GLN A 200 -1.94 -26.78 -4.95
CA GLN A 200 -1.01 -27.85 -4.59
C GLN A 200 -1.57 -29.25 -4.91
N ALA A 201 -2.85 -29.50 -4.60
CA ALA A 201 -3.49 -30.78 -4.92
C ALA A 201 -3.54 -31.05 -6.43
N THR A 202 -3.77 -30.02 -7.24
CA THR A 202 -3.74 -30.13 -8.70
C THR A 202 -2.33 -30.42 -9.20
N ARG A 203 -1.32 -29.77 -8.61
CA ARG A 203 0.09 -30.03 -8.91
C ARG A 203 0.49 -31.47 -8.63
N GLU A 204 0.09 -32.02 -7.50
CA GLU A 204 0.32 -33.43 -7.14
C GLU A 204 -0.36 -34.38 -8.13
N ARG A 205 -1.62 -34.10 -8.50
CA ARG A 205 -2.35 -34.88 -9.51
C ARG A 205 -1.65 -34.85 -10.87
N VAL A 206 -1.22 -33.68 -11.33
CA VAL A 206 -0.51 -33.52 -12.61
C VAL A 206 0.80 -34.27 -12.61
N ARG A 207 1.60 -34.17 -11.53
CA ARG A 207 2.85 -34.92 -11.38
C ARG A 207 2.62 -36.43 -11.46
N ALA A 208 1.65 -36.95 -10.72
CA ALA A 208 1.29 -38.37 -10.78
C ALA A 208 0.83 -38.80 -12.19
N GLY A 209 0.08 -37.94 -12.88
CA GLY A 209 -0.33 -38.16 -14.27
C GLY A 209 0.85 -38.28 -15.23
N ILE A 210 1.83 -37.38 -15.12
CA ILE A 210 3.07 -37.40 -15.91
C ILE A 210 3.87 -38.69 -15.63
N SER A 211 4.13 -39.03 -14.37
CA SER A 211 4.89 -40.23 -14.02
C SER A 211 4.22 -41.51 -14.54
N SER A 212 2.88 -41.54 -14.61
CA SER A 212 2.14 -42.67 -15.19
C SER A 212 2.31 -42.80 -16.72
N LEU A 213 2.58 -41.69 -17.42
CA LEU A 213 2.92 -41.70 -18.85
C LEU A 213 4.36 -42.15 -19.05
N GLU A 214 5.32 -41.63 -18.28
CA GLU A 214 6.73 -42.04 -18.39
C GLU A 214 6.92 -43.54 -18.15
N GLY A 215 6.14 -44.15 -17.25
CA GLY A 215 6.12 -45.59 -17.05
C GLY A 215 5.60 -46.40 -18.25
N ARG A 216 4.73 -45.80 -19.08
CA ARG A 216 4.18 -46.41 -20.31
C ARG A 216 5.01 -46.08 -21.56
N GLU A 217 5.60 -44.89 -21.63
CA GLU A 217 6.45 -44.43 -22.73
C GLU A 217 7.89 -44.93 -22.60
N ARG A 218 8.40 -45.26 -21.40
CA ARG A 218 9.65 -46.04 -21.27
C ARG A 218 9.60 -47.39 -21.98
N GLU A 219 8.41 -47.93 -22.20
CA GLU A 219 8.23 -49.17 -22.96
C GLU A 219 8.28 -48.94 -24.49
N HIS A 220 8.19 -47.69 -24.99
CA HIS A 220 8.13 -47.41 -26.43
C HIS A 220 9.02 -46.29 -26.99
N ASP A 221 9.41 -45.25 -26.25
CA ASP A 221 10.13 -44.09 -26.82
C ASP A 221 11.37 -43.70 -26.02
N SER A 222 12.47 -44.43 -26.28
CA SER A 222 13.81 -44.00 -25.95
C SER A 222 14.28 -42.91 -26.93
N HIS A 223 13.83 -41.68 -26.74
CA HIS A 223 14.39 -40.51 -27.40
C HIS A 223 14.80 -39.45 -26.38
N GLY A 224 16.12 -39.35 -26.13
CA GLY A 224 16.76 -38.11 -25.68
C GLY A 224 17.17 -37.98 -24.22
N SER A 225 16.79 -38.86 -23.29
CA SER A 225 17.28 -38.72 -21.90
C SER A 225 18.76 -39.12 -21.82
N LEU A 226 19.64 -38.19 -21.43
CA LEU A 226 20.94 -38.58 -20.89
C LEU A 226 20.70 -39.53 -19.73
N PRO A 227 21.27 -40.75 -19.72
CA PRO A 227 21.01 -41.70 -18.66
C PRO A 227 21.48 -41.10 -17.33
N HIS A 228 20.54 -40.80 -16.45
CA HIS A 228 20.86 -40.53 -15.06
C HIS A 228 21.42 -41.83 -14.47
N THR A 229 22.70 -41.82 -14.09
CA THR A 229 23.32 -42.96 -13.39
C THR A 229 22.98 -42.99 -11.90
N VAL A 230 22.15 -42.04 -11.47
CA VAL A 230 21.53 -41.94 -10.14
C VAL A 230 20.04 -42.23 -10.28
N GLU A 231 19.51 -43.07 -9.38
CA GLU A 231 18.07 -43.41 -9.31
C GLU A 231 17.18 -42.15 -9.32
N ALA A 232 16.44 -41.95 -10.40
CA ALA A 232 15.66 -40.74 -10.66
C ALA A 232 14.62 -40.46 -9.57
N ASP A 233 13.92 -41.51 -9.10
CA ASP A 233 12.89 -41.39 -8.06
C ASP A 233 13.46 -40.90 -6.73
N ARG A 234 14.68 -41.32 -6.40
CA ARG A 234 15.38 -40.91 -5.18
C ARG A 234 15.89 -39.48 -5.28
N LEU A 235 16.31 -39.06 -6.48
CA LEU A 235 16.71 -37.68 -6.76
C LEU A 235 15.51 -36.74 -6.65
N ASP A 236 14.38 -37.05 -7.30
CA ASP A 236 13.19 -36.19 -7.24
C ASP A 236 12.64 -36.09 -5.81
N ALA A 237 12.57 -37.20 -5.07
CA ALA A 237 12.12 -37.17 -3.67
C ALA A 237 12.94 -36.19 -2.79
N LEU A 238 14.27 -36.20 -2.93
CA LEU A 238 15.16 -35.28 -2.21
C LEU A 238 14.99 -33.83 -2.68
N VAL A 239 14.81 -33.60 -3.98
CA VAL A 239 14.55 -32.26 -4.53
C VAL A 239 13.23 -31.71 -3.96
N GLN A 240 12.15 -32.48 -4.02
CA GLN A 240 10.86 -32.08 -3.48
C GLN A 240 10.93 -31.82 -1.97
N GLN A 241 11.65 -32.65 -1.21
CA GLN A 241 11.86 -32.44 0.22
C GLN A 241 12.54 -31.09 0.51
N ARG A 242 13.54 -30.69 -0.29
CA ARG A 242 14.25 -29.43 -0.08
C ARG A 242 13.49 -28.21 -0.56
N ILE A 243 12.72 -28.33 -1.64
CA ILE A 243 11.79 -27.28 -2.06
C ILE A 243 10.74 -27.05 -0.96
N ALA A 244 10.20 -28.12 -0.37
CA ALA A 244 9.29 -28.02 0.77
C ALA A 244 9.94 -27.37 2.01
N ALA A 245 11.26 -27.52 2.17
CA ALA A 245 12.05 -26.86 3.20
C ALA A 245 12.43 -25.40 2.85
N GLY A 246 11.93 -24.85 1.74
CA GLY A 246 12.13 -23.44 1.36
C GLY A 246 13.36 -23.16 0.49
N MET A 247 14.01 -24.19 -0.04
CA MET A 247 15.13 -24.03 -0.99
C MET A 247 14.61 -23.75 -2.41
N ASP A 248 15.31 -22.94 -3.19
CA ASP A 248 15.00 -22.76 -4.61
C ASP A 248 15.24 -24.04 -5.42
N GLU A 249 14.55 -24.19 -6.54
CA GLU A 249 14.52 -25.42 -7.34
C GLU A 249 15.91 -25.84 -7.83
N TRP A 250 16.77 -24.88 -8.20
CA TRP A 250 18.12 -25.15 -8.71
C TRP A 250 19.07 -25.59 -7.60
N SER A 251 19.07 -24.87 -6.48
CA SER A 251 19.86 -25.26 -5.29
C SER A 251 19.41 -26.61 -4.73
N ALA A 252 18.10 -26.89 -4.77
CA ALA A 252 17.54 -28.18 -4.35
C ALA A 252 18.05 -29.32 -5.25
N PHE A 253 18.05 -29.12 -6.57
CA PHE A 253 18.58 -30.08 -7.55
C PHE A 253 20.08 -30.33 -7.39
N GLN A 254 20.90 -29.27 -7.36
CA GLN A 254 22.36 -29.39 -7.22
C GLN A 254 22.76 -30.10 -5.92
N SER A 255 22.11 -29.75 -4.80
CA SER A 255 22.39 -30.39 -3.52
C SER A 255 21.89 -31.83 -3.48
N ALA A 256 20.82 -32.19 -4.20
CA ALA A 256 20.27 -33.56 -4.23
C ALA A 256 21.17 -34.47 -5.03
N CYS A 257 21.64 -33.98 -6.17
CA CYS A 257 22.60 -34.70 -6.99
C CYS A 257 23.89 -35.00 -6.22
N ARG A 258 24.43 -34.01 -5.50
CA ARG A 258 25.64 -34.18 -4.69
C ARG A 258 25.46 -35.17 -3.53
N GLU A 259 24.32 -35.12 -2.84
CA GLU A 259 24.03 -36.04 -1.74
C GLU A 259 23.94 -37.50 -2.21
N LEU A 260 23.42 -37.72 -3.42
CA LEU A 260 23.34 -39.04 -4.04
C LEU A 260 24.66 -39.51 -4.68
N GLY A 261 25.76 -38.77 -4.44
CA GLY A 261 27.09 -39.09 -4.93
C GLY A 261 27.30 -38.78 -6.42
N GLY A 262 26.40 -38.00 -7.03
CA GLY A 262 26.51 -37.55 -8.41
C GLY A 262 27.10 -36.14 -8.54
N ARG A 263 27.40 -35.77 -9.78
CA ARG A 263 27.76 -34.44 -10.24
C ARG A 263 26.74 -33.97 -11.27
N VAL A 264 26.46 -32.69 -11.24
CA VAL A 264 25.59 -32.07 -12.25
C VAL A 264 26.42 -31.91 -13.53
N VAL A 265 25.91 -32.46 -14.62
CA VAL A 265 26.46 -32.35 -15.97
C VAL A 265 25.49 -31.51 -16.78
N GLU A 266 25.97 -30.42 -17.35
CA GLU A 266 25.19 -29.54 -18.22
C GLU A 266 25.37 -29.99 -19.68
N ALA A 267 24.26 -30.26 -20.37
CA ALA A 267 24.25 -30.63 -21.78
C ALA A 267 23.22 -29.76 -22.52
N GLY A 268 23.61 -28.53 -22.85
CA GLY A 268 22.73 -27.57 -23.52
C GLY A 268 21.64 -27.05 -22.56
N PRO A 269 20.35 -27.02 -22.96
CA PRO A 269 19.26 -26.54 -22.09
C PRO A 269 18.91 -27.52 -20.96
N GLU A 270 19.47 -28.73 -20.95
CA GLU A 270 19.18 -29.75 -19.96
C GLU A 270 20.35 -29.97 -18.98
N SER A 271 20.02 -30.24 -17.72
CA SER A 271 20.98 -30.59 -16.66
C SER A 271 20.67 -31.99 -16.14
N ALA A 272 21.69 -32.84 -16.07
CA ALA A 272 21.56 -34.22 -15.58
C ALA A 272 22.45 -34.49 -14.37
N CYS A 273 21.97 -35.32 -13.44
CA CYS A 273 22.81 -35.85 -12.37
C CYS A 273 23.47 -37.17 -12.81
N GLN A 274 24.80 -37.22 -12.79
CA GLN A 274 25.60 -38.39 -13.18
C GLN A 274 26.70 -38.67 -12.14
N ARG A 275 26.92 -39.94 -11.77
CA ARG A 275 28.11 -40.39 -11.01
C ARG A 275 29.38 -40.32 -11.86
#